data_AF-A0A7V4IX35-F1
#
_entry.id   AF-A0A7V4IX35-F1
#
_cell.length_a   1.000
_cell.length_b   1.000
_cell.length_c   1.000
_cell.angle_alpha   90.00
_cell.angle_beta   90.00
_cell.angle_gamma   90.00
#
_symmetry.space_group_name_H-M   'P 1'
#
loop_
_entity.id
_entity.type
_entity.pdbx_description
1 polymer ?
#
loop_
_entity_poly.entity_id
_entity_poly.type
_entity_poly.pdbx_seq_one_letter_code
_entity_poly.pdbx_strand_id
1 'polypeptide(L)'
;MTHKDDSVYVLGSGASLLTLTPEEKEYLQGQTTVAMNKYLLFWHIVGVYPKWHFLADQHYPALRIMQESYLLTQEMRRPVQWLLHANYRDVFGLDSEQAAARAEQVERYKTDYGFGYQPTLRIDPVTYFERSQDSADIAWAESLDEPMANFRGSLSTLINLLCVLDLGRTIKLLGVDLSSSESFYDAEYLHRRDLHDVYTRLQLSKPRSMHFTALPWYGKSGIQGQMGTIVSLARAAGHDIVCCNPHSLLVEQGVCEFAPVLPA
;
A
#
# COMPACT_ATOMS: atom_id res chain seq x y z
N MET A 1 20.18 24.34 3.17
CA MET A 1 19.71 23.22 2.33
C MET A 1 19.90 21.95 3.14
N THR A 2 18.83 21.41 3.70
CA THR A 2 18.89 20.11 4.38
C THR A 2 19.12 19.05 3.31
N HIS A 3 20.15 18.21 3.48
CA HIS A 3 20.38 17.08 2.60
C HIS A 3 19.12 16.21 2.63
N LYS A 4 18.46 16.06 1.48
CA LYS A 4 17.34 15.13 1.34
C LYS A 4 17.92 13.73 1.55
N ASP A 5 17.40 13.02 2.54
CA ASP A 5 17.74 11.61 2.76
C ASP A 5 17.37 10.85 1.48
N ASP A 6 18.25 9.95 1.03
CA ASP A 6 18.03 9.08 -0.13
C ASP A 6 17.13 7.89 0.25
N SER A 7 16.06 8.22 0.97
CA SER A 7 15.12 7.28 1.56
C SER A 7 13.72 7.48 0.98
N VAL A 8 13.04 6.36 0.77
CA VAL A 8 11.62 6.29 0.47
C VAL A 8 10.89 5.65 1.66
N TYR A 9 9.84 6.31 2.13
CA TYR A 9 9.06 5.89 3.29
C TYR A 9 7.76 5.24 2.83
N VAL A 10 7.62 3.94 3.08
CA VAL A 10 6.38 3.20 2.84
C VAL A 10 5.45 3.41 4.02
N LEU A 11 4.26 3.94 3.76
CA LEU A 11 3.23 4.16 4.77
C LEU A 11 2.21 3.01 4.69
N GLY A 12 2.36 2.06 5.61
CA GLY A 12 1.45 0.94 5.84
C GLY A 12 0.18 1.34 6.61
N SER A 13 -0.45 0.40 7.30
CA SER A 13 -1.70 0.65 8.05
C SER A 13 -1.56 0.50 9.56
N GLY A 14 -0.42 0.03 10.06
CA GLY A 14 -0.20 -0.32 11.46
C GLY A 14 -0.47 0.84 12.43
N ALA A 15 -0.94 0.48 13.64
CA ALA A 15 -1.23 1.43 14.71
C ALA A 15 0.01 2.19 15.20
N SER A 16 1.23 1.71 14.94
CA SER A 16 2.47 2.43 15.26
C SER A 16 2.56 3.83 14.60
N LEU A 17 1.81 4.09 13.53
CA LEU A 17 1.76 5.42 12.92
C LEU A 17 1.16 6.49 13.86
N LEU A 18 0.38 6.08 14.87
CA LEU A 18 -0.17 6.98 15.88
C LEU A 18 0.87 7.48 16.88
N THR A 19 2.04 6.86 16.94
CA THR A 19 3.11 7.24 17.88
C THR A 19 4.13 8.21 17.28
N LEU A 20 3.95 8.63 16.02
CA LEU A 20 4.84 9.59 15.37
C LEU A 20 4.84 10.94 16.11
N THR A 21 6.02 11.47 16.40
CA THR A 21 6.15 12.80 17.03
C THR A 21 5.82 13.92 16.03
N PRO A 22 5.52 15.15 16.51
CA PRO A 22 5.36 16.30 15.62
C PRO A 22 6.57 16.53 14.69
N GLU A 23 7.79 16.34 15.20
CA GLU A 23 9.03 16.51 14.45
C GLU A 23 9.18 15.46 13.35
N GLU A 24 8.83 14.20 13.63
CA GLU A 24 8.81 13.13 12.63
C GLU A 24 7.78 13.41 11.54
N LYS A 25 6.58 13.86 11.90
CA LYS A 25 5.53 14.21 10.93
C LYS A 25 5.98 15.34 10.01
N GLU A 26 6.57 16.40 10.57
CA GLU A 26 7.10 17.53 9.79
C GLU A 26 8.23 17.07 8.86
N TYR A 27 9.17 16.28 9.37
CA TYR A 27 10.25 15.71 8.58
C TYR A 27 9.72 14.89 7.39
N LEU A 28 8.71 14.04 7.61
CA LEU A 28 8.09 13.21 6.58
C LEU A 28 7.37 14.00 5.47
N GLN A 29 6.88 15.22 5.74
CA GLN A 29 6.32 16.09 4.68
C GLN A 29 7.39 16.44 3.62
N GLY A 30 8.65 16.53 4.05
CA GLY A 30 9.80 16.78 3.18
C GLY A 30 10.27 15.56 2.38
N GLN A 31 9.98 14.33 2.84
CA GLN A 31 10.54 13.09 2.28
C GLN A 31 9.70 12.50 1.14
N THR A 32 10.26 11.53 0.42
CA THR A 32 9.48 10.71 -0.53
C THR A 32 8.65 9.70 0.27
N THR A 33 7.32 9.83 0.25
CA THR A 33 6.39 8.96 0.98
C THR A 33 5.44 8.26 0.01
N VAL A 34 5.25 6.95 0.22
CA VAL A 34 4.40 6.09 -0.62
C VAL A 34 3.36 5.41 0.26
N ALA A 35 2.11 5.87 0.15
CA ALA A 35 0.99 5.32 0.90
C ALA A 35 0.40 4.09 0.21
N MET A 36 0.15 3.04 1.00
CA MET A 36 -0.47 1.81 0.51
C MET A 36 -1.97 1.77 0.79
N ASN A 37 -2.72 1.20 -0.15
CA ASN A 37 -4.09 0.73 0.09
C ASN A 37 -5.01 1.81 0.67
N LYS A 38 -5.50 1.62 1.89
CA LYS A 38 -6.50 2.50 2.52
C LYS A 38 -5.89 3.77 3.12
N TYR A 39 -4.55 3.88 3.21
CA TYR A 39 -3.89 4.95 3.95
C TYR A 39 -4.37 6.35 3.52
N LEU A 40 -4.44 6.63 2.22
CA LEU A 40 -4.75 7.97 1.73
C LEU A 40 -6.16 8.42 2.10
N LEU A 41 -7.14 7.54 2.29
CA LEU A 41 -8.47 7.94 2.78
C LEU A 41 -8.42 8.46 4.23
N PHE A 42 -7.51 7.91 5.03
CA PHE A 42 -7.42 8.15 6.47
C PHE A 42 -6.18 8.97 6.86
N TRP A 43 -5.47 9.55 5.89
CA TRP A 43 -4.18 10.22 6.10
C TRP A 43 -4.21 11.27 7.22
N HIS A 44 -5.37 11.92 7.40
CA HIS A 44 -5.59 13.01 8.35
C HIS A 44 -5.44 12.55 9.82
N ILE A 45 -5.64 11.26 10.12
CA ILE A 45 -5.45 10.69 11.46
C ILE A 45 -3.95 10.71 11.83
N VAL A 46 -3.10 10.33 10.89
CA VAL A 46 -1.64 10.32 11.08
C VAL A 46 -1.07 11.73 10.97
N GLY A 47 -1.63 12.55 10.07
CA GLY A 47 -1.16 13.91 9.76
C GLY A 47 -0.01 13.94 8.76
N VAL A 48 0.27 12.83 8.07
CA VAL A 48 1.28 12.74 7.00
C VAL A 48 0.58 12.46 5.68
N TYR A 49 0.65 13.42 4.76
CA TYR A 49 0.07 13.27 3.43
C TYR A 49 1.10 12.68 2.47
N PRO A 50 0.77 11.64 1.71
CA PRO A 50 1.75 10.95 0.88
C PRO A 50 2.07 11.73 -0.42
N LYS A 51 3.24 11.49 -1.00
CA LYS A 51 3.57 11.99 -2.35
C LYS A 51 3.17 11.01 -3.44
N TRP A 52 3.17 9.72 -3.11
CA TRP A 52 2.76 8.64 -4.00
C TRP A 52 1.67 7.79 -3.35
N HIS A 53 0.76 7.24 -4.14
CA HIS A 53 -0.26 6.32 -3.65
C HIS A 53 -0.30 5.04 -4.47
N PHE A 54 -0.20 3.91 -3.78
CA PHE A 54 -0.07 2.57 -4.36
C PHE A 54 -1.30 1.72 -4.11
N LEU A 55 -1.83 1.11 -5.19
CA LEU A 55 -2.94 0.16 -5.15
C LEU A 55 -2.68 -1.04 -6.08
N ALA A 56 -2.52 -2.21 -5.46
CA ALA A 56 -2.42 -3.51 -6.16
C ALA A 56 -3.69 -4.37 -6.07
N ASP A 57 -4.60 -4.03 -5.15
CA ASP A 57 -5.80 -4.81 -4.89
C ASP A 57 -6.83 -4.62 -6.02
N GLN A 58 -7.47 -5.72 -6.44
CA GLN A 58 -8.41 -5.73 -7.58
C GLN A 58 -9.84 -6.11 -7.16
N HIS A 59 -10.08 -6.25 -5.85
CA HIS A 59 -11.40 -6.62 -5.33
C HIS A 59 -12.32 -5.42 -5.22
N TYR A 60 -13.63 -5.65 -5.06
CA TYR A 60 -14.64 -4.60 -5.02
C TYR A 60 -14.27 -3.39 -4.12
N PRO A 61 -13.91 -3.56 -2.82
CA PRO A 61 -13.58 -2.41 -1.99
C PRO A 61 -12.41 -1.58 -2.52
N ALA A 62 -11.50 -2.17 -3.30
CA ALA A 62 -10.33 -1.48 -3.85
C ALA A 62 -10.70 -0.50 -4.97
N LEU A 63 -11.76 -0.75 -5.74
CA LEU A 63 -12.26 0.20 -6.74
C LEU A 63 -12.83 1.45 -6.05
N ARG A 64 -13.57 1.24 -4.96
CA ARG A 64 -14.10 2.33 -4.13
C ARG A 64 -12.99 3.13 -3.46
N ILE A 65 -12.01 2.44 -2.86
CA ILE A 65 -10.84 3.08 -2.24
C ILE A 65 -10.11 3.96 -3.25
N MET A 66 -9.86 3.45 -4.46
CA MET A 66 -9.21 4.22 -5.50
C MET A 66 -10.00 5.50 -5.83
N GLN A 67 -11.29 5.35 -6.19
CA GLN A 67 -12.09 6.50 -6.61
C GLN A 67 -12.26 7.54 -5.50
N GLU A 68 -12.55 7.13 -4.27
CA GLU A 68 -12.66 8.07 -3.15
C GLU A 68 -11.32 8.75 -2.84
N SER A 69 -10.20 8.03 -2.92
CA SER A 69 -8.87 8.61 -2.73
C SER A 69 -8.57 9.63 -3.83
N TYR A 70 -8.94 9.33 -5.08
CA TYR A 70 -8.74 10.26 -6.19
C TYR A 70 -9.56 11.53 -6.01
N LEU A 71 -10.86 11.41 -5.72
CA LEU A 71 -11.74 12.55 -5.46
C LEU A 71 -11.24 13.39 -4.29
N LEU A 72 -10.74 12.77 -3.21
CA LEU A 72 -10.11 13.47 -2.09
C LEU A 72 -8.91 14.32 -2.55
N THR A 73 -8.04 13.79 -3.41
CA THR A 73 -6.89 14.57 -3.92
C THR A 73 -7.30 15.77 -4.76
N GLN A 74 -8.41 15.64 -5.52
CA GLN A 74 -8.98 16.72 -6.33
C GLN A 74 -9.61 17.81 -5.44
N GLU A 75 -10.40 17.41 -4.46
CA GLU A 75 -11.04 18.31 -3.49
C GLU A 75 -9.99 19.13 -2.72
N MET A 76 -8.95 18.46 -2.24
CA MET A 76 -7.86 19.09 -1.51
C MET A 76 -6.92 19.91 -2.39
N ARG A 77 -7.01 19.78 -3.73
CA ARG A 77 -6.05 20.34 -4.69
C ARG A 77 -4.60 19.99 -4.35
N ARG A 78 -4.39 18.77 -3.86
CA ARG A 78 -3.09 18.24 -3.46
C ARG A 78 -2.88 16.92 -4.22
N PRO A 79 -2.29 16.95 -5.43
CA PRO A 79 -2.15 15.73 -6.22
C PRO A 79 -1.12 14.79 -5.59
N VAL A 80 -1.29 13.50 -5.88
CA VAL A 80 -0.32 12.45 -5.62
C VAL A 80 0.08 11.80 -6.94
N GLN A 81 1.25 11.17 -6.96
CA GLN A 81 1.63 10.29 -8.06
C GLN A 81 1.03 8.90 -7.83
N TRP A 82 0.26 8.41 -8.79
CA TRP A 82 -0.45 7.14 -8.66
C TRP A 82 0.40 5.97 -9.14
N LEU A 83 0.45 4.89 -8.35
CA LEU A 83 1.03 3.60 -8.70
C LEU A 83 -0.10 2.57 -8.69
N LEU A 84 -0.62 2.21 -9.86
CA LEU A 84 -1.82 1.38 -9.97
C LEU A 84 -1.54 0.07 -10.70
N HIS A 85 -2.16 -1.01 -10.25
CA HIS A 85 -2.18 -2.23 -11.04
C HIS A 85 -2.81 -1.96 -12.42
N ALA A 86 -2.31 -2.61 -13.48
CA ALA A 86 -2.79 -2.48 -14.86
C ALA A 86 -4.30 -2.63 -15.02
N ASN A 87 -4.96 -3.59 -14.33
CA ASN A 87 -6.43 -3.69 -14.29
C ASN A 87 -7.18 -2.39 -14.00
N TYR A 88 -6.61 -1.42 -13.27
CA TYR A 88 -7.28 -0.13 -13.08
C TYR A 88 -7.42 0.67 -14.38
N ARG A 89 -6.55 0.44 -15.38
CA ARG A 89 -6.67 1.00 -16.73
C ARG A 89 -7.88 0.46 -17.48
N ASP A 90 -8.29 -0.77 -17.20
CA ASP A 90 -9.44 -1.40 -17.87
C ASP A 90 -10.77 -1.00 -17.23
N VAL A 91 -10.72 -0.42 -16.03
CA VAL A 91 -11.89 -0.03 -15.24
C VAL A 91 -12.08 1.49 -15.23
N PHE A 92 -11.00 2.26 -15.33
CA PHE A 92 -10.99 3.73 -15.28
C PHE A 92 -10.25 4.33 -16.48
N GLY A 93 -10.49 5.61 -16.75
CA GLY A 93 -9.92 6.31 -17.91
C GLY A 93 -10.55 5.91 -19.24
N LEU A 94 -11.67 5.20 -19.22
CA LEU A 94 -12.39 4.76 -20.41
C LEU A 94 -13.03 5.95 -21.14
N ASP A 95 -13.11 5.87 -22.47
CA ASP A 95 -13.94 6.80 -23.23
C ASP A 95 -15.44 6.53 -23.01
N SER A 96 -16.30 7.40 -23.57
CA SER A 96 -17.75 7.30 -23.37
C SER A 96 -18.36 6.02 -23.97
N GLU A 97 -17.80 5.49 -25.07
CA GLU A 97 -18.29 4.27 -25.71
C GLU A 97 -17.92 3.04 -24.88
N GLN A 98 -16.66 2.95 -24.46
CA GLN A 98 -16.15 1.92 -23.57
C GLN A 98 -16.87 1.93 -22.22
N ALA A 99 -17.12 3.11 -21.64
CA ALA A 99 -17.87 3.25 -20.40
C ALA A 99 -19.32 2.78 -20.56
N ALA A 100 -19.97 3.10 -21.68
CA ALA A 100 -21.33 2.62 -21.98
C ALA A 100 -21.38 1.08 -22.08
N ALA A 101 -20.38 0.46 -22.70
CA ALA A 101 -20.24 -1.00 -22.75
C ALA A 101 -20.07 -1.65 -21.37
N ARG A 102 -19.67 -0.87 -20.35
CA ARG A 102 -19.52 -1.31 -18.95
C ARG A 102 -20.71 -0.94 -18.06
N ALA A 103 -21.75 -0.30 -18.57
CA ALA A 103 -22.86 0.21 -17.77
C ALA A 103 -23.56 -0.88 -16.93
N GLU A 104 -23.81 -2.06 -17.51
CA GLU A 104 -24.39 -3.20 -16.79
C GLU A 104 -23.48 -3.67 -15.65
N GLN A 105 -22.17 -3.73 -15.89
CA GLN A 105 -21.21 -4.08 -14.86
C GLN A 105 -21.25 -3.04 -13.72
N VAL A 106 -21.20 -1.75 -14.03
CA VAL A 106 -21.29 -0.66 -13.04
C VAL A 106 -22.58 -0.74 -12.22
N GLU A 107 -23.73 -0.94 -12.85
CA GLU A 107 -25.01 -1.06 -12.13
C GLU A 107 -25.10 -2.34 -11.29
N ARG A 108 -24.52 -3.45 -11.75
CA ARG A 108 -24.38 -4.65 -10.92
C ARG A 108 -23.53 -4.36 -9.68
N TYR A 109 -22.39 -3.69 -9.82
CA TYR A 109 -21.56 -3.28 -8.68
C TYR A 109 -22.33 -2.40 -7.70
N LYS A 110 -23.10 -1.43 -8.21
CA LYS A 110 -23.91 -0.55 -7.39
C LYS A 110 -25.02 -1.30 -6.65
N THR A 111 -25.64 -2.27 -7.29
CA THR A 111 -26.69 -3.11 -6.68
C THR A 111 -26.11 -4.03 -5.60
N ASP A 112 -25.04 -4.75 -5.91
CA ASP A 112 -24.46 -5.76 -5.03
C ASP A 112 -23.76 -5.15 -3.81
N TYR A 113 -23.24 -3.92 -3.95
CA TYR A 113 -22.35 -3.35 -2.94
C TYR A 113 -22.65 -1.90 -2.53
N GLY A 114 -23.68 -1.27 -3.11
CA GLY A 114 -24.06 0.12 -2.79
C GLY A 114 -23.10 1.17 -3.37
N PHE A 115 -22.25 0.82 -4.33
CA PHE A 115 -21.28 1.74 -4.95
C PHE A 115 -21.15 1.47 -6.45
N GLY A 116 -21.35 2.51 -7.25
CA GLY A 116 -20.98 2.52 -8.67
C GLY A 116 -19.67 3.31 -8.84
N TYR A 117 -18.69 2.69 -9.52
CA TYR A 117 -17.50 3.42 -9.93
C TYR A 117 -17.77 4.26 -11.19
N GLN A 118 -16.92 5.25 -11.44
CA GLN A 118 -16.98 6.16 -12.59
C GLN A 118 -15.94 5.73 -13.63
N PRO A 119 -16.30 4.98 -14.69
CA PRO A 119 -15.30 4.43 -15.61
C PRO A 119 -14.55 5.49 -16.42
N THR A 120 -15.16 6.67 -16.60
CA THR A 120 -14.57 7.80 -17.34
C THR A 120 -13.61 8.63 -16.48
N LEU A 121 -13.40 8.28 -15.20
CA LEU A 121 -12.51 9.00 -14.31
C LEU A 121 -11.07 8.85 -14.82
N ARG A 122 -10.47 9.97 -15.24
CA ARG A 122 -9.08 10.01 -15.69
C ARG A 122 -8.17 10.26 -14.50
N ILE A 123 -7.20 9.37 -14.31
CA ILE A 123 -6.25 9.43 -13.19
C ILE A 123 -4.90 9.84 -13.78
N ASP A 124 -4.37 10.97 -13.33
CA ASP A 124 -3.11 11.53 -13.80
C ASP A 124 -2.46 12.34 -12.66
N PRO A 125 -1.14 12.26 -12.43
CA PRO A 125 -0.18 11.36 -13.07
C PRO A 125 -0.24 9.92 -12.54
N VAL A 126 -0.11 8.94 -13.42
CA VAL A 126 -0.19 7.51 -13.09
C VAL A 126 0.91 6.67 -13.73
N THR A 127 1.46 5.74 -12.94
CA THR A 127 2.30 4.64 -13.40
C THR A 127 1.54 3.35 -13.19
N TYR A 128 1.35 2.60 -14.27
CA TYR A 128 0.73 1.29 -14.21
C TYR A 128 1.80 0.21 -14.09
N PHE A 129 1.50 -0.86 -13.36
CA PHE A 129 2.36 -2.03 -13.22
C PHE A 129 1.53 -3.31 -13.28
N GLU A 130 2.16 -4.41 -13.68
CA GLU A 130 1.62 -5.76 -13.53
C GLU A 130 2.20 -6.42 -12.27
N ARG A 131 1.54 -7.45 -11.73
CA ARG A 131 2.13 -8.28 -10.68
C ARG A 131 1.99 -9.76 -11.00
N SER A 132 2.98 -10.52 -10.56
CA SER A 132 2.96 -11.98 -10.64
C SER A 132 1.82 -12.58 -9.81
N GLN A 133 1.44 -13.82 -10.15
CA GLN A 133 0.57 -14.60 -9.27
C GLN A 133 1.29 -14.88 -7.95
N ASP A 134 0.52 -15.01 -6.87
CA ASP A 134 1.08 -15.32 -5.55
C ASP A 134 1.81 -16.67 -5.59
N SER A 135 3.14 -16.65 -5.52
CA SER A 135 4.03 -17.81 -5.69
C SER A 135 5.07 -17.86 -4.57
N ALA A 136 5.46 -19.06 -4.12
CA ALA A 136 6.55 -19.22 -3.18
C ALA A 136 7.92 -18.86 -3.80
N ASP A 137 8.04 -19.08 -5.11
CA ASP A 137 9.22 -18.69 -5.89
C ASP A 137 9.03 -17.24 -6.35
N ILE A 138 9.82 -16.34 -5.77
CA ILE A 138 9.77 -14.91 -6.06
C ILE A 138 10.56 -14.62 -7.34
N ALA A 139 9.84 -14.35 -8.44
CA ALA A 139 10.42 -13.70 -9.60
C ALA A 139 10.52 -12.19 -9.33
N TRP A 140 11.73 -11.68 -9.18
CA TRP A 140 12.00 -10.26 -8.92
C TRP A 140 12.04 -9.50 -10.24
N ALA A 141 11.18 -8.50 -10.40
CA ALA A 141 11.17 -7.67 -11.59
C ALA A 141 12.35 -6.70 -11.59
N GLU A 142 12.98 -6.51 -12.75
CA GLU A 142 14.06 -5.54 -12.97
C GLU A 142 13.57 -4.30 -13.76
N SER A 143 12.38 -4.38 -14.35
CA SER A 143 11.78 -3.32 -15.17
C SER A 143 10.26 -3.24 -14.98
N LEU A 144 9.64 -2.13 -15.43
CA LEU A 144 8.17 -1.96 -15.38
C LEU A 144 7.42 -2.86 -16.38
N ASP A 145 8.12 -3.41 -17.37
CA ASP A 145 7.54 -4.33 -18.36
C ASP A 145 7.41 -5.76 -17.81
N GLU A 146 8.05 -6.03 -16.68
CA GLU A 146 7.96 -7.31 -15.98
C GLU A 146 6.90 -7.28 -14.87
N PRO A 147 6.22 -8.41 -14.57
CA PRO A 147 5.31 -8.47 -13.44
C PRO A 147 6.06 -8.37 -12.11
N MET A 148 5.70 -7.38 -11.28
CA MET A 148 6.25 -7.20 -9.95
C MET A 148 6.06 -8.46 -9.08
N ALA A 149 7.05 -8.76 -8.25
CA ALA A 149 6.99 -9.84 -7.26
C ALA A 149 5.74 -9.72 -6.38
N ASN A 150 5.05 -10.83 -6.13
CA ASN A 150 3.87 -10.84 -5.28
C ASN A 150 3.89 -12.09 -4.41
N PHE A 151 4.16 -11.86 -3.13
CA PHE A 151 3.99 -12.86 -2.09
C PHE A 151 3.14 -12.27 -0.97
N ARG A 152 1.99 -12.91 -0.69
CA ARG A 152 1.11 -12.54 0.42
C ARG A 152 0.65 -11.08 0.44
N GLY A 153 0.48 -10.44 -0.71
CA GLY A 153 -0.23 -9.17 -0.86
C GLY A 153 0.66 -7.99 -1.24
N SER A 154 0.15 -6.78 -0.99
CA SER A 154 0.65 -5.52 -1.55
C SER A 154 2.05 -5.11 -1.11
N LEU A 155 2.56 -5.58 0.04
CA LEU A 155 3.85 -5.13 0.58
C LEU A 155 5.03 -5.60 -0.27
N SER A 156 5.10 -6.89 -0.61
CA SER A 156 6.18 -7.44 -1.45
C SER A 156 6.19 -6.81 -2.85
N THR A 157 5.00 -6.63 -3.43
CA THR A 157 4.81 -5.96 -4.72
C THR A 157 5.26 -4.52 -4.69
N LEU A 158 4.91 -3.76 -3.65
CA LEU A 158 5.38 -2.38 -3.54
C LEU A 158 6.90 -2.33 -3.42
N ILE A 159 7.52 -3.14 -2.57
CA ILE A 159 8.98 -3.12 -2.40
C ILE A 159 9.70 -3.37 -3.73
N ASN A 160 9.27 -4.38 -4.50
CA ASN A 160 9.86 -4.64 -5.80
C ASN A 160 9.67 -3.45 -6.75
N LEU A 161 8.46 -2.88 -6.80
CA LEU A 161 8.17 -1.71 -7.63
C LEU A 161 9.02 -0.49 -7.25
N LEU A 162 9.27 -0.26 -5.96
CA LEU A 162 10.13 0.83 -5.51
C LEU A 162 11.58 0.67 -5.94
N CYS A 163 12.08 -0.57 -6.00
CA CYS A 163 13.41 -0.87 -6.55
C CYS A 163 13.46 -0.57 -8.06
N VAL A 164 12.45 -1.03 -8.81
CA VAL A 164 12.35 -0.79 -10.27
C VAL A 164 12.27 0.70 -10.60
N LEU A 165 11.58 1.48 -9.77
CA LEU A 165 11.44 2.93 -9.96
C LEU A 165 12.62 3.75 -9.42
N ASP A 166 13.57 3.12 -8.72
CA ASP A 166 14.72 3.75 -8.04
C ASP A 166 14.33 5.00 -7.21
N LEU A 167 13.23 4.92 -6.44
CA LEU A 167 12.69 6.08 -5.70
C LEU A 167 13.50 6.46 -4.44
N GLY A 168 14.48 5.66 -4.09
CA GLY A 168 15.42 5.89 -3.00
C GLY A 168 16.26 4.65 -2.70
N ARG A 169 17.50 4.84 -2.24
CA ARG A 169 18.42 3.75 -1.88
C ARG A 169 18.00 3.01 -0.62
N THR A 170 17.30 3.68 0.31
CA THR A 170 16.78 3.03 1.53
C THR A 170 15.25 3.06 1.54
N ILE A 171 14.64 1.88 1.65
CA ILE A 171 13.20 1.70 1.82
C ILE A 171 12.90 1.58 3.32
N LYS A 172 12.29 2.62 3.89
CA LYS A 172 11.90 2.69 5.31
C LYS A 172 10.44 2.29 5.47
N LEU A 173 10.20 1.18 6.16
CA LEU A 173 8.86 0.65 6.40
C LEU A 173 8.24 1.30 7.65
N LEU A 174 7.24 2.17 7.43
CA LEU A 174 6.46 2.87 8.46
C LEU A 174 5.06 2.25 8.57
N GLY A 175 4.57 1.97 9.78
CA GLY A 175 3.26 1.34 9.95
C GLY A 175 3.18 -0.08 9.38
N VAL A 176 4.30 -0.79 9.30
CA VAL A 176 4.38 -2.21 8.91
C VAL A 176 4.64 -3.03 10.16
N ASP A 177 3.64 -3.09 11.03
CA ASP A 177 3.78 -3.68 12.37
C ASP A 177 3.83 -5.21 12.27
N LEU A 178 2.85 -5.81 11.60
CA LEU A 178 2.66 -7.26 11.42
C LEU A 178 2.48 -8.08 12.72
N SER A 179 2.99 -7.62 13.86
CA SER A 179 2.81 -8.18 15.20
C SER A 179 1.40 -7.94 15.75
N SER A 180 0.69 -6.91 15.24
CA SER A 180 -0.71 -6.59 15.56
C SER A 180 -1.55 -6.45 14.29
N SER A 181 -2.84 -6.80 14.39
CA SER A 181 -3.87 -6.62 13.38
C SER A 181 -4.48 -5.22 13.41
N GLU A 182 -4.15 -4.42 14.43
CA GLU A 182 -4.68 -3.07 14.61
C GLU A 182 -4.16 -2.13 13.52
N SER A 183 -5.06 -1.34 12.95
CA SER A 183 -4.72 -0.25 12.04
C SER A 183 -4.98 1.10 12.67
N PHE A 184 -4.21 2.13 12.28
CA PHE A 184 -4.38 3.48 12.82
C PHE A 184 -5.77 4.08 12.56
N TYR A 185 -6.50 3.55 11.57
CA TYR A 185 -7.83 4.00 11.17
C TYR A 185 -8.97 3.11 11.68
N ASP A 186 -8.72 2.12 12.54
CA ASP A 186 -9.74 1.12 12.94
C ASP A 186 -11.04 1.78 13.45
N ALA A 187 -10.94 2.84 14.26
CA ALA A 187 -12.10 3.54 14.81
C ALA A 187 -13.02 4.11 13.72
N GLU A 188 -12.47 4.81 12.72
CA GLU A 188 -13.25 5.35 11.61
C GLU A 188 -13.70 4.25 10.64
N TYR A 189 -12.82 3.29 10.38
CA TYR A 189 -13.04 2.20 9.45
C TYR A 189 -14.16 1.25 9.89
N LEU A 190 -14.38 1.06 11.20
CA LEU A 190 -15.53 0.33 11.75
C LEU A 190 -16.88 0.91 11.30
N HIS A 191 -16.94 2.22 11.08
CA HIS A 191 -18.14 2.91 10.59
C HIS A 191 -18.28 2.88 9.06
N ARG A 192 -17.22 2.49 8.33
CA ARG A 192 -17.16 2.38 6.87
C ARG A 192 -17.32 0.94 6.39
N ARG A 193 -18.48 0.33 6.70
CA ARG A 193 -18.80 -1.08 6.34
C ARG A 193 -18.72 -1.35 4.84
N ASP A 194 -18.94 -0.33 4.04
CA ASP A 194 -18.80 -0.34 2.58
C ASP A 194 -17.37 -0.59 2.08
N LEU A 195 -16.38 -0.35 2.92
CA LEU A 195 -14.97 -0.61 2.63
C LEU A 195 -14.48 -1.95 3.19
N HIS A 196 -15.33 -2.73 3.85
CA HIS A 196 -14.94 -4.01 4.48
C HIS A 196 -14.82 -5.13 3.45
N ASP A 197 -13.63 -5.67 3.29
CA ASP A 197 -13.37 -6.90 2.55
C ASP A 197 -13.44 -8.14 3.46
N VAL A 198 -13.25 -9.34 2.89
CA VAL A 198 -13.27 -10.59 3.66
C VAL A 198 -12.16 -10.64 4.72
N TYR A 199 -10.98 -10.08 4.42
CA TYR A 199 -9.83 -10.07 5.31
C TYR A 199 -10.08 -9.18 6.52
N THR A 200 -10.71 -8.04 6.27
CA THR A 200 -11.15 -7.09 7.30
C THR A 200 -12.08 -7.76 8.30
N ARG A 201 -13.09 -8.50 7.82
CA ARG A 201 -14.03 -9.18 8.72
C ARG A 201 -13.32 -10.20 9.61
N LEU A 202 -12.31 -10.90 9.07
CA LEU A 202 -11.48 -11.82 9.84
C LEU A 202 -10.64 -11.07 10.89
N GLN A 203 -10.01 -9.95 10.51
CA GLN A 203 -9.23 -9.12 11.45
C GLN A 203 -10.10 -8.57 12.59
N LEU A 204 -11.27 -8.00 12.26
CA LEU A 204 -12.21 -7.46 13.23
C LEU A 204 -12.75 -8.52 14.21
N SER A 205 -12.78 -9.79 13.80
CA SER A 205 -13.22 -10.88 14.69
C SER A 205 -12.19 -11.27 15.76
N LYS A 206 -10.92 -10.85 15.60
CA LYS A 206 -9.80 -11.17 16.49
C LYS A 206 -8.89 -9.97 16.71
N PRO A 207 -9.36 -8.92 17.40
CA PRO A 207 -8.54 -7.75 17.68
C PRO A 207 -7.28 -8.15 18.48
N ARG A 208 -6.17 -7.45 18.26
CA ARG A 208 -4.85 -7.70 18.88
C ARG A 208 -4.23 -9.06 18.54
N SER A 209 -4.69 -9.71 17.47
CA SER A 209 -4.00 -10.86 16.90
C SER A 209 -2.91 -10.39 15.94
N MET A 210 -2.05 -11.29 15.49
CA MET A 210 -1.06 -11.01 14.45
C MET A 210 -1.75 -10.54 13.16
N HIS A 211 -1.14 -9.62 12.41
CA HIS A 211 -1.71 -9.13 11.15
C HIS A 211 -1.95 -10.29 10.16
N PHE A 212 -3.05 -10.24 9.41
CA PHE A 212 -3.45 -11.34 8.53
C PHE A 212 -2.37 -11.73 7.51
N THR A 213 -1.64 -10.75 6.98
CA THR A 213 -0.50 -10.96 6.07
C THR A 213 0.65 -11.77 6.69
N ALA A 214 0.79 -11.74 8.01
CA ALA A 214 1.78 -12.52 8.75
C ALA A 214 1.28 -13.90 9.20
N LEU A 215 -0.03 -14.18 9.10
CA LEU A 215 -0.58 -15.50 9.38
C LEU A 215 -0.36 -16.45 8.19
N PRO A 216 -0.13 -17.76 8.40
CA PRO A 216 -0.15 -18.75 7.33
C PRO A 216 -1.49 -18.77 6.57
N TRP A 217 -1.46 -19.03 5.26
CA TRP A 217 -2.66 -19.05 4.41
C TRP A 217 -2.48 -20.04 3.26
N TYR A 218 -3.42 -20.97 3.11
CA TYR A 218 -3.37 -22.04 2.10
C TYR A 218 -2.02 -22.76 2.02
N GLY A 219 -1.46 -23.15 3.17
CA GLY A 219 -0.19 -23.88 3.24
C GLY A 219 1.07 -23.02 3.01
N LYS A 220 0.92 -21.72 2.71
CA LYS A 220 2.03 -20.78 2.61
C LYS A 220 2.30 -20.11 3.96
N SER A 221 3.55 -19.77 4.21
CA SER A 221 3.93 -18.93 5.36
C SER A 221 3.28 -17.54 5.28
N GLY A 222 3.32 -16.81 6.39
CA GLY A 222 3.13 -15.35 6.34
C GLY A 222 4.28 -14.67 5.59
N ILE A 223 4.11 -13.37 5.30
CA ILE A 223 5.10 -12.55 4.58
C ILE A 223 6.50 -12.62 5.20
N GLN A 224 6.61 -12.70 6.52
CA GLN A 224 7.87 -12.77 7.26
C GLN A 224 8.71 -13.99 6.85
N GLY A 225 8.07 -15.08 6.42
CA GLY A 225 8.79 -16.27 5.93
C GLY A 225 9.48 -16.08 4.57
N GLN A 226 9.13 -15.03 3.83
CA GLN A 226 9.76 -14.68 2.55
C GLN A 226 10.50 -13.33 2.60
N MET A 227 10.33 -12.57 3.67
CA MET A 227 10.88 -11.22 3.75
C MET A 227 12.42 -11.23 3.74
N GLY A 228 13.08 -12.27 4.27
CA GLY A 228 14.55 -12.41 4.13
C GLY A 228 15.01 -12.54 2.68
N THR A 229 14.27 -13.28 1.85
CA THR A 229 14.50 -13.38 0.40
C THR A 229 14.28 -12.02 -0.27
N ILE A 230 13.17 -11.34 0.05
CA ILE A 230 12.84 -10.00 -0.47
C ILE A 230 13.94 -8.97 -0.14
N VAL A 231 14.42 -8.95 1.11
CA VAL A 231 15.52 -8.06 1.55
C VAL A 231 16.79 -8.37 0.77
N SER A 232 17.11 -9.65 0.56
CA SER A 232 18.30 -10.05 -0.19
C SER A 232 18.22 -9.63 -1.67
N LEU A 233 17.06 -9.79 -2.30
CA LEU A 233 16.81 -9.38 -3.68
C LEU A 233 16.86 -7.86 -3.85
N ALA A 234 16.21 -7.10 -2.95
CA ALA A 234 16.28 -5.64 -2.96
C ALA A 234 17.73 -5.15 -2.80
N ARG A 235 18.50 -5.75 -1.88
CA ARG A 235 19.92 -5.41 -1.68
C ARG A 235 20.76 -5.72 -2.91
N ALA A 236 20.52 -6.85 -3.59
CA ALA A 236 21.18 -7.17 -4.84
C ALA A 236 20.86 -6.13 -5.95
N ALA A 237 19.68 -5.51 -5.91
CA ALA A 237 19.29 -4.38 -6.76
C ALA A 237 19.80 -3.01 -6.26
N GLY A 238 20.59 -2.95 -5.19
CA GLY A 238 21.16 -1.71 -4.65
C GLY A 238 20.23 -0.93 -3.72
N HIS A 239 19.27 -1.60 -3.08
CA HIS A 239 18.34 -1.01 -2.12
C HIS A 239 18.39 -1.71 -0.76
N ASP A 240 18.49 -0.93 0.32
CA ASP A 240 18.34 -1.44 1.68
C ASP A 240 16.88 -1.34 2.13
N ILE A 241 16.45 -2.27 2.98
CA ILE A 241 15.13 -2.25 3.60
C ILE A 241 15.29 -2.26 5.11
N VAL A 242 14.69 -1.28 5.77
CA VAL A 242 14.69 -1.15 7.23
C VAL A 242 13.26 -0.90 7.72
N CYS A 243 13.00 -1.17 8.99
CA CYS A 243 11.71 -0.91 9.60
C CYS A 243 11.81 0.13 10.72
N CYS A 244 10.85 1.05 10.76
CA CYS A 244 10.85 2.14 11.74
C CYS A 244 10.05 1.85 13.00
N ASN A 245 9.43 0.68 13.10
CA ASN A 245 8.81 0.22 14.33
C ASN A 245 9.71 -0.86 14.97
N PRO A 246 10.34 -0.60 16.14
CA PRO A 246 11.19 -1.59 16.80
C PRO A 246 10.40 -2.82 17.29
N HIS A 247 9.08 -2.71 17.38
CA HIS A 247 8.14 -3.80 17.73
C HIS A 247 7.44 -4.41 16.51
N SER A 248 7.94 -4.12 15.30
CA SER A 248 7.49 -4.83 14.11
C SER A 248 7.93 -6.29 14.20
N LEU A 249 7.07 -7.22 13.75
CA LEU A 249 7.41 -8.63 13.66
C LEU A 249 8.68 -8.87 12.81
N LEU A 250 8.93 -8.01 11.81
CA LEU A 250 10.13 -8.11 10.96
C LEU A 250 11.40 -7.78 11.73
N VAL A 251 11.34 -6.84 12.67
CA VAL A 251 12.48 -6.46 13.53
C VAL A 251 12.67 -7.50 14.62
N GLU A 252 11.59 -7.90 15.30
CA GLU A 252 11.66 -8.89 16.38
C GLU A 252 12.20 -10.25 15.92
N GLN A 253 11.95 -10.62 14.66
CA GLN A 253 12.48 -11.85 14.04
C GLN A 253 13.86 -11.67 13.39
N GLY A 254 14.47 -10.49 13.45
CA GLY A 254 15.76 -10.20 12.85
C GLY A 254 15.78 -10.24 11.33
N VAL A 255 14.62 -10.06 10.68
CA VAL A 255 14.49 -10.06 9.22
C VAL A 255 14.81 -8.69 8.62
N CYS A 256 14.40 -7.62 9.31
CA CYS A 256 14.75 -6.25 8.97
C CYS A 256 15.47 -5.58 10.14
N GLU A 257 16.44 -4.72 9.83
CA GLU A 257 17.04 -3.84 10.84
C GLU A 257 16.07 -2.72 11.23
N PHE A 258 16.15 -2.30 12.50
CA PHE A 258 15.45 -1.11 12.96
C PHE A 258 16.22 0.15 12.56
N ALA A 259 15.50 1.14 12.04
CA ALA A 259 16.03 2.49 11.83
C ALA A 259 14.99 3.55 12.24
N PRO A 260 15.37 4.60 13.00
CA PRO A 260 14.44 5.66 13.36
C PRO A 260 13.94 6.42 12.12
N VAL A 261 12.82 7.13 12.28
CA VAL A 261 12.26 7.99 11.21
C VAL A 261 13.24 9.10 10.86
N LEU A 262 13.71 9.81 11.89
CA LEU A 262 14.71 10.86 11.78
C LEU A 262 16.10 10.23 11.60
N PRO A 263 16.95 10.78 10.71
CA PRO A 263 18.34 10.36 10.63
C PRO A 263 19.07 10.66 11.95
N ALA A 264 20.07 9.82 12.27
CA ALA A 264 20.93 9.99 13.44
C ALA A 264 21.85 11.20 13.34
#